data_AF-A0A093YUW2-F1
#
_entry.id   AF-A0A093YUW2-F1
#
_cell.length_a   1.000
_cell.length_b   1.000
_cell.length_c   1.000
_cell.angle_alpha   90.00
_cell.angle_beta   90.00
_cell.angle_gamma   90.00
#
_symmetry.space_group_name_H-M   'P 1'
#
loop_
_entity.id
_entity.type
_entity.pdbx_description
1 polymer ?
#
loop_
_entity_poly.entity_id
_entity_poly.type
_entity_poly.pdbx_seq_one_letter_code
_entity_poly.pdbx_strand_id
1 'polypeptide(L)'
;MAPTPESAAFLAKKPTVPASFDGVDYDDTPRLKQAQDAILREQWVKSMMARLVREEMGKCYYREGVNHLEKCGALRERYFELLKESKVRGYLGRECEELWPTIEAKSMAREENARVEGGRASALPQRIQHTFLRSLTNSASSAVPATPTGPTISTPLPPKPKAKANIPVSAAPAGTILKGLNYLKGRDDPTALAEEEYPEWLWKCLEVDKKGKAGDELEGDEFSKSKKTRRLVAKRQRKLEARLIASGDTEALIPKVPLQQQTIDLPSNEQGSVEGALDAVSKRDELTKAMRSERRAKIKETNFLKGMN
;
A
#
# COMPACT_ATOMS: atom_id res chain seq x y z
N MET A 1 -48.46 -4.69 12.76
CA MET A 1 -47.83 -3.78 11.77
C MET A 1 -47.98 -4.44 10.41
N ALA A 2 -48.69 -3.84 9.46
CA ALA A 2 -48.73 -4.36 8.10
C ALA A 2 -47.34 -4.18 7.45
N PRO A 3 -46.86 -5.13 6.63
CA PRO A 3 -45.62 -4.95 5.90
C PRO A 3 -45.77 -3.76 4.96
N THR A 4 -44.77 -2.87 4.95
CA THR A 4 -44.70 -1.75 4.01
C THR A 4 -44.71 -2.28 2.58
N PRO A 5 -45.49 -1.69 1.65
CA PRO A 5 -45.54 -2.17 0.27
C PRO A 5 -44.15 -2.09 -0.38
N GLU A 6 -43.71 -3.19 -0.99
CA GLU A 6 -42.43 -3.24 -1.68
C GLU A 6 -42.45 -2.35 -2.93
N SER A 7 -41.39 -1.57 -3.15
CA SER A 7 -41.29 -0.71 -4.35
C SER A 7 -41.07 -1.53 -5.63
N ALA A 8 -41.55 -1.04 -6.78
CA ALA A 8 -41.35 -1.71 -8.08
C ALA A 8 -39.87 -1.97 -8.41
N ALA A 9 -38.98 -1.06 -8.00
CA ALA A 9 -37.53 -1.21 -8.17
C ALA A 9 -36.92 -2.33 -7.30
N PHE A 10 -37.52 -2.62 -6.15
CA PHE A 10 -37.10 -3.72 -5.28
C PHE A 10 -37.53 -5.07 -5.86
N LEU A 11 -38.78 -5.16 -6.34
CA LEU A 11 -39.30 -6.35 -7.02
C LEU A 11 -38.48 -6.70 -8.27
N ALA A 12 -38.04 -5.71 -9.04
CA ALA A 12 -37.20 -5.92 -10.24
C ALA A 12 -35.78 -6.42 -9.91
N LYS A 13 -35.25 -6.16 -8.72
CA LYS A 13 -33.89 -6.54 -8.30
C LYS A 13 -33.84 -7.77 -7.39
N LYS A 14 -35.00 -8.26 -6.96
CA LYS A 14 -35.12 -9.41 -6.08
C LYS A 14 -34.76 -10.67 -6.89
N PRO A 15 -33.82 -11.50 -6.42
CA PRO A 15 -33.49 -12.74 -7.11
C PRO A 15 -34.70 -13.67 -7.09
N THR A 16 -35.03 -14.26 -8.24
CA THR A 16 -36.15 -15.22 -8.40
C THR A 16 -35.76 -16.64 -7.97
N VAL A 17 -34.46 -16.93 -7.94
CA VAL A 17 -33.89 -18.25 -7.61
C VAL A 17 -33.73 -18.38 -6.09
N PRO A 18 -33.98 -19.57 -5.50
CA PRO A 18 -33.70 -19.82 -4.08
C PRO A 18 -32.22 -19.57 -3.73
N ALA A 19 -31.95 -19.26 -2.45
CA ALA A 19 -30.59 -18.99 -1.95
C ALA A 19 -29.75 -20.28 -1.74
N SER A 20 -29.91 -21.25 -2.63
CA SER A 20 -29.19 -22.52 -2.68
C SER A 20 -28.61 -22.71 -4.07
N PHE A 21 -27.60 -23.58 -4.16
CA PHE A 21 -27.00 -23.93 -5.44
C PHE A 21 -27.57 -25.22 -6.04
N ASP A 22 -28.36 -25.95 -5.26
CA ASP A 22 -29.09 -27.14 -5.68
C ASP A 22 -30.04 -26.84 -6.84
N GLY A 23 -29.80 -27.49 -8.00
CA GLY A 23 -30.64 -27.36 -9.19
C GLY A 23 -30.39 -26.12 -10.05
N VAL A 24 -29.28 -25.41 -9.83
CA VAL A 24 -28.83 -24.33 -10.72
C VAL A 24 -27.98 -24.94 -11.83
N ASP A 25 -28.33 -24.61 -13.08
CA ASP A 25 -27.49 -24.93 -14.23
C ASP A 25 -26.26 -24.01 -14.23
N TYR A 26 -25.07 -24.61 -14.25
CA TYR A 26 -23.78 -23.92 -14.14
C TYR A 26 -23.36 -23.29 -15.47
N ASP A 27 -23.86 -23.82 -16.58
CA ASP A 27 -23.55 -23.31 -17.92
C ASP A 27 -24.32 -21.99 -18.19
N ASP A 28 -25.43 -21.76 -17.47
CA ASP A 28 -26.22 -20.52 -17.51
C ASP A 28 -25.63 -19.41 -16.61
N THR A 29 -24.72 -18.62 -17.18
CA THR A 29 -24.10 -17.47 -16.48
C THR A 29 -25.06 -16.47 -15.79
N PRO A 30 -26.25 -16.12 -16.33
CA PRO A 30 -27.15 -15.19 -15.63
C PRO A 30 -27.84 -15.84 -14.42
N ARG A 31 -28.21 -17.13 -14.52
CA ARG A 31 -28.90 -17.87 -13.46
C ARG A 31 -27.96 -18.16 -12.30
N LEU A 32 -26.72 -18.53 -12.61
CA LEU A 32 -25.64 -18.69 -11.64
C LEU A 32 -25.37 -17.40 -10.85
N LYS A 33 -25.29 -16.25 -11.53
CA LYS A 33 -25.14 -14.95 -10.87
C LYS A 33 -26.30 -14.63 -9.95
N GLN A 34 -27.54 -14.89 -10.37
CA GLN A 34 -28.73 -14.67 -9.53
C GLN A 34 -28.71 -15.53 -8.26
N ALA A 35 -28.24 -16.78 -8.35
CA ALA A 35 -28.07 -17.68 -7.21
C ALA A 35 -26.99 -17.18 -6.23
N GLN A 36 -25.82 -16.76 -6.75
CA GLN A 36 -24.75 -16.15 -5.93
C GLN A 36 -25.25 -14.90 -5.19
N ASP A 37 -26.02 -14.08 -5.90
CA ASP A 37 -26.64 -12.87 -5.38
C ASP A 37 -27.67 -13.17 -4.28
N ALA A 38 -28.50 -14.19 -4.44
CA ALA A 38 -29.44 -14.66 -3.43
C ALA A 38 -28.72 -15.16 -2.17
N ILE A 39 -27.66 -15.95 -2.36
CA ILE A 39 -26.81 -16.45 -1.28
C ILE A 39 -26.21 -15.31 -0.46
N LEU A 40 -25.66 -14.29 -1.15
CA LEU A 40 -25.03 -13.16 -0.49
C LEU A 40 -26.07 -12.33 0.27
N ARG A 41 -27.23 -12.04 -0.32
CA ARG A 41 -28.31 -11.27 0.34
C ARG A 41 -28.78 -11.94 1.63
N GLU A 42 -28.99 -13.26 1.63
CA GLU A 42 -29.37 -13.98 2.85
C GLU A 42 -28.30 -13.92 3.95
N GLN A 43 -27.01 -13.95 3.59
CA GLN A 43 -25.93 -13.75 4.57
C GLN A 43 -25.98 -12.35 5.20
N TRP A 44 -26.25 -11.32 4.39
CA TRP A 44 -26.42 -9.95 4.87
C TRP A 44 -27.68 -9.78 5.72
N VAL A 45 -28.79 -10.45 5.37
CA VAL A 45 -30.02 -10.46 6.18
C VAL A 45 -29.73 -11.05 7.55
N LYS A 46 -29.06 -12.20 7.65
CA LYS A 46 -28.66 -12.80 8.93
C LYS A 46 -27.75 -11.88 9.75
N SER A 47 -26.82 -11.18 9.10
CA SER A 47 -25.97 -10.18 9.75
C SER A 47 -26.79 -9.00 10.29
N MET A 48 -27.77 -8.52 9.53
CA MET A 48 -28.66 -7.43 9.95
C MET A 48 -29.60 -7.86 11.10
N MET A 49 -30.13 -9.08 11.05
CA MET A 49 -30.91 -9.65 12.15
C MET A 49 -30.09 -9.70 13.44
N ALA A 50 -28.83 -10.14 13.38
CA ALA A 50 -27.95 -10.14 14.54
C ALA A 50 -27.68 -8.73 15.10
N ARG A 51 -27.60 -7.70 14.23
CA ARG A 51 -27.49 -6.30 14.66
C ARG A 51 -28.76 -5.81 15.36
N LEU A 52 -29.94 -6.10 14.83
CA LEU A 52 -31.21 -5.73 15.46
C LEU A 52 -31.37 -6.37 16.84
N VAL A 53 -31.07 -7.67 16.96
CA VAL A 53 -31.13 -8.35 18.27
C VAL A 53 -30.13 -7.74 19.25
N ARG A 54 -28.94 -7.33 18.79
CA ARG A 54 -27.97 -6.63 19.64
C ARG A 54 -28.52 -5.29 20.13
N GLU A 55 -29.15 -4.51 19.27
CA GLU A 55 -29.76 -3.22 19.65
C GLU A 55 -30.89 -3.41 20.66
N GLU A 56 -31.77 -4.38 20.45
CA GLU A 56 -32.84 -4.72 21.39
C GLU A 56 -32.30 -5.25 22.73
N MET A 57 -31.24 -6.07 22.70
CA MET A 57 -30.55 -6.53 23.90
C MET A 57 -29.93 -5.35 24.66
N GLY A 58 -29.34 -4.38 23.97
CA GLY A 58 -28.87 -3.13 24.57
C GLY A 58 -30.01 -2.37 25.26
N LYS A 59 -31.16 -2.22 24.58
CA LYS A 59 -32.35 -1.60 25.19
C LYS A 59 -32.87 -2.37 26.40
N CYS A 60 -32.82 -3.70 26.39
CA CYS A 60 -33.20 -4.54 27.53
C CYS A 60 -32.27 -4.30 28.72
N TYR A 61 -30.96 -4.21 28.48
CA TYR A 61 -29.97 -3.92 29.50
C TYR A 61 -30.21 -2.55 30.18
N TYR A 62 -30.51 -1.52 29.39
CA TYR A 62 -30.84 -0.19 29.92
C TYR A 62 -32.17 -0.13 30.67
N ARG A 63 -33.18 -0.93 30.27
CA ARG A 63 -34.50 -0.95 30.91
C ARG A 63 -34.51 -1.69 32.24
N GLU A 64 -33.88 -2.86 32.29
CA GLU A 64 -33.94 -3.78 33.44
C GLU A 64 -32.82 -3.55 34.47
N GLY A 65 -31.73 -2.90 34.07
CA GLY A 65 -30.61 -2.57 34.96
C GLY A 65 -29.99 -3.81 35.62
N VAL A 66 -29.99 -3.86 36.96
CA VAL A 66 -29.40 -4.98 37.73
C VAL A 66 -30.08 -6.33 37.40
N ASN A 67 -31.33 -6.33 36.96
CA ASN A 67 -32.12 -7.55 36.67
C ASN A 67 -31.93 -8.13 35.26
N HIS A 68 -31.02 -7.59 34.46
CA HIS A 68 -30.79 -8.02 33.07
C HIS A 68 -30.39 -9.51 32.92
N LEU A 69 -29.86 -10.14 33.98
CA LEU A 69 -29.45 -11.55 33.95
C LEU A 69 -30.63 -12.51 33.76
N GLU A 70 -31.75 -12.23 34.43
CA GLU A 70 -32.99 -13.02 34.36
C GLU A 70 -33.86 -12.59 33.18
N LYS A 71 -33.98 -11.28 32.94
CA LYS A 71 -34.94 -10.73 31.97
C LYS A 71 -34.40 -10.68 30.53
N CYS A 72 -33.10 -10.44 30.33
CA CYS A 72 -32.51 -10.33 28.99
C CYS A 72 -31.92 -11.66 28.48
N GLY A 73 -32.11 -12.77 29.20
CA GLY A 73 -31.56 -14.09 28.84
C GLY A 73 -32.00 -14.59 27.47
N ALA A 74 -33.28 -14.47 27.15
CA ALA A 74 -33.82 -14.92 25.86
C ALA A 74 -33.20 -14.17 24.66
N LEU A 75 -32.99 -12.86 24.78
CA LEU A 75 -32.35 -12.05 23.73
C LEU A 75 -30.89 -12.42 23.56
N ARG A 76 -30.18 -12.68 24.67
CA ARG A 76 -28.80 -13.14 24.67
C ARG A 76 -28.64 -14.50 23.99
N GLU A 77 -29.50 -15.46 24.29
CA GLU A 77 -29.48 -16.79 23.68
C GLU A 77 -29.74 -16.72 22.18
N ARG A 78 -30.79 -15.99 21.76
CA ARG A 78 -31.06 -15.74 20.33
C ARG A 78 -29.91 -15.04 19.61
N TYR A 79 -29.26 -14.10 20.28
CA TYR A 79 -28.09 -13.42 19.73
C TYR A 79 -26.90 -14.39 19.56
N PHE A 80 -26.65 -15.29 20.52
CA PHE A 80 -25.60 -16.31 20.41
C PHE A 80 -25.87 -17.35 19.32
N GLU A 81 -27.14 -17.75 19.13
CA GLU A 81 -27.55 -18.59 18.01
C GLU A 81 -27.25 -17.92 16.67
N LEU A 82 -27.73 -16.68 16.50
CA LEU A 82 -27.49 -15.89 15.29
C LEU A 82 -26.00 -15.61 15.06
N LEU A 83 -25.19 -15.49 16.12
CA LEU A 83 -23.76 -15.22 15.98
C LEU A 83 -23.04 -16.30 15.17
N LYS A 84 -23.44 -17.55 15.32
CA LYS A 84 -22.85 -18.71 14.61
C LYS A 84 -23.05 -18.60 13.09
N GLU A 85 -24.16 -17.99 12.67
CA GLU A 85 -24.58 -17.91 11.27
C GLU A 85 -24.42 -16.51 10.64
N SER A 86 -24.19 -15.48 11.45
CA SER A 86 -24.14 -14.07 11.02
C SER A 86 -22.89 -13.67 10.24
N LYS A 87 -21.86 -14.53 10.20
CA LYS A 87 -20.59 -14.24 9.51
C LYS A 87 -20.78 -14.38 8.00
N VAL A 88 -20.64 -13.27 7.28
CA VAL A 88 -20.62 -13.26 5.82
C VAL A 88 -19.35 -13.97 5.33
N ARG A 89 -19.52 -15.12 4.66
CA ARG A 89 -18.45 -15.95 4.09
C ARG A 89 -18.31 -15.80 2.57
N GLY A 90 -19.26 -15.10 1.93
CA GLY A 90 -19.35 -15.02 0.46
C GLY A 90 -20.00 -16.27 -0.14
N TYR A 91 -20.09 -16.33 -1.47
CA TYR A 91 -20.68 -17.47 -2.18
C TYR A 91 -19.76 -18.70 -2.20
N LEU A 92 -18.45 -18.51 -2.42
CA LEU A 92 -17.44 -19.58 -2.39
C LEU A 92 -17.34 -20.28 -1.02
N GLY A 93 -17.55 -19.52 0.06
CA GLY A 93 -17.53 -20.07 1.41
C GLY A 93 -18.72 -20.99 1.75
N ARG A 94 -19.80 -20.97 0.94
CA ARG A 94 -20.92 -21.92 1.05
C ARG A 94 -20.63 -23.21 0.29
N GLU A 95 -20.04 -23.13 -0.91
CA GLU A 95 -19.60 -24.31 -1.68
C GLU A 95 -18.64 -25.18 -0.86
N CYS A 96 -17.68 -24.59 -0.14
CA CYS A 96 -16.79 -25.34 0.76
C CYS A 96 -17.48 -25.98 1.98
N GLU A 97 -18.59 -25.40 2.46
CA GLU A 97 -19.31 -25.92 3.64
C GLU A 97 -20.24 -27.10 3.28
N GLU A 98 -20.76 -27.12 2.04
CA GLU A 98 -21.54 -28.24 1.51
C GLU A 98 -20.65 -29.41 1.03
N LEU A 99 -19.44 -29.14 0.53
CA LEU A 99 -18.50 -30.16 0.05
C LEU A 99 -17.62 -30.81 1.13
N TRP A 100 -17.65 -30.33 2.39
CA TRP A 100 -16.86 -30.94 3.48
C TRP A 100 -17.60 -30.92 4.84
N PRO A 101 -18.44 -31.94 5.14
CA PRO A 101 -19.30 -31.95 6.34
C PRO A 101 -18.57 -32.23 7.67
N THR A 102 -17.32 -32.70 7.64
CA THR A 102 -16.64 -33.17 8.86
C THR A 102 -15.96 -32.05 9.65
N ILE A 103 -16.27 -32.05 10.95
CA ILE A 103 -15.91 -31.07 11.99
C ILE A 103 -14.39 -30.84 12.10
N GLU A 104 -13.58 -31.79 11.65
CA GLU A 104 -12.11 -31.80 11.80
C GLU A 104 -11.38 -30.76 10.92
N ALA A 105 -12.00 -30.26 9.85
CA ALA A 105 -11.40 -29.21 9.01
C ALA A 105 -11.73 -27.78 9.46
N LYS A 106 -12.78 -27.60 10.29
CA LYS A 106 -13.18 -26.28 10.79
C LYS A 106 -12.16 -25.71 11.79
N SER A 107 -11.34 -26.56 12.42
CA SER A 107 -10.20 -26.16 13.24
C SER A 107 -9.02 -25.67 12.39
N MET A 108 -8.70 -26.35 11.28
CA MET A 108 -7.57 -25.97 10.41
C MET A 108 -7.79 -24.66 9.65
N ALA A 109 -9.00 -24.40 9.14
CA ALA A 109 -9.31 -23.11 8.50
C ALA A 109 -9.40 -21.93 9.49
N ARG A 110 -9.67 -22.21 10.78
CA ARG A 110 -9.65 -21.21 11.86
C ARG A 110 -8.23 -20.88 12.29
N GLU A 111 -7.31 -21.84 12.18
CA GLU A 111 -5.89 -21.69 12.51
C GLU A 111 -5.12 -20.91 11.44
N GLU A 112 -5.49 -21.07 10.16
CA GLU A 112 -4.93 -20.26 9.07
C GLU A 112 -5.30 -18.77 9.18
N ASN A 113 -6.54 -18.44 9.60
CA ASN A 113 -6.95 -17.06 9.86
C ASN A 113 -6.38 -16.48 11.17
N ALA A 114 -6.07 -17.32 12.17
CA ALA A 114 -5.39 -16.87 13.40
C ALA A 114 -3.90 -16.58 13.19
N ARG A 115 -3.26 -17.17 12.17
CA ARG A 115 -1.85 -16.93 11.84
C ARG A 115 -1.60 -15.55 11.21
N VAL A 116 -2.64 -14.87 10.74
CA VAL A 116 -2.53 -13.50 10.18
C VAL A 116 -2.46 -12.42 11.27
N GLU A 117 -2.86 -12.73 12.52
CA GLU A 117 -2.79 -11.79 13.66
C GLU A 117 -1.68 -12.08 14.69
N GLY A 118 -0.80 -13.05 14.43
CA GLY A 118 0.33 -13.41 15.29
C GLY A 118 1.61 -12.66 14.95
N GLY A 119 1.76 -11.44 15.49
CA GLY A 119 2.96 -10.61 15.38
C GLY A 119 4.25 -11.33 15.79
N ARG A 120 5.22 -11.26 14.88
CA ARG A 120 6.62 -11.64 15.01
C ARG A 120 7.24 -11.15 16.32
N ALA A 121 7.65 -12.09 17.17
CA ALA A 121 8.56 -11.83 18.28
C ALA A 121 9.96 -11.50 17.74
N SER A 122 10.52 -10.40 18.24
CA SER A 122 11.90 -9.95 17.99
C SER A 122 12.92 -10.98 18.48
N ALA A 123 13.84 -11.37 17.59
CA ALA A 123 15.14 -11.90 17.96
C ALA A 123 16.21 -11.08 17.21
N LEU A 124 17.02 -10.35 17.97
CA LEU A 124 18.21 -9.63 17.49
C LEU A 124 19.25 -10.61 16.94
N PRO A 125 19.91 -10.31 15.82
CA PRO A 125 21.26 -10.76 15.60
C PRO A 125 22.26 -9.62 15.84
N GLN A 126 23.37 -10.01 16.44
CA GLN A 126 24.44 -9.17 16.92
C GLN A 126 25.15 -8.41 15.79
N ARG A 127 25.45 -7.15 16.09
CA ARG A 127 26.18 -6.19 15.27
C ARG A 127 27.66 -6.60 15.15
N ILE A 128 28.03 -7.19 14.01
CA ILE A 128 29.44 -7.37 13.63
C ILE A 128 29.94 -6.01 13.10
N GLN A 129 30.82 -5.36 13.86
CA GLN A 129 31.51 -4.15 13.42
C GLN A 129 32.63 -4.53 12.45
N HIS A 130 32.52 -4.11 11.19
CA HIS A 130 33.64 -4.07 10.26
C HIS A 130 34.12 -2.63 10.15
N THR A 131 35.31 -2.39 10.68
CA THR A 131 36.10 -1.18 10.53
C THR A 131 36.67 -1.12 9.11
N PHE A 132 36.14 -0.22 8.27
CA PHE A 132 36.79 0.11 7.00
C PHE A 132 37.81 1.24 7.21
N LEU A 133 39.08 0.89 7.09
CA LEU A 133 40.20 1.82 7.02
C LEU A 133 40.17 2.54 5.66
N ARG A 134 40.10 3.87 5.72
CA ARG A 134 40.16 4.78 4.58
C ARG A 134 41.64 4.96 4.18
N SER A 135 42.07 4.30 3.11
CA SER A 135 43.38 4.56 2.51
C SER A 135 43.25 5.70 1.48
N LEU A 136 43.97 6.80 1.72
CA LEU A 136 44.21 7.83 0.72
C LEU A 136 45.44 7.42 -0.08
N THR A 137 45.32 7.27 -1.39
CA THR A 137 46.47 7.35 -2.30
C THR A 137 46.16 8.34 -3.41
N ASN A 138 46.97 9.40 -3.38
CA ASN A 138 47.03 10.48 -4.33
C ASN A 138 47.94 10.01 -5.47
N SER A 139 47.42 9.84 -6.69
CA SER A 139 48.26 9.58 -7.87
C SER A 139 48.24 10.79 -8.78
N ALA A 140 49.36 11.50 -8.76
CA ALA A 140 49.74 12.47 -9.77
C ALA A 140 49.97 11.75 -11.10
N SER A 141 49.55 12.37 -12.20
CA SER A 141 49.99 11.96 -13.54
C SER A 141 50.23 13.18 -14.40
N SER A 142 51.35 13.06 -15.11
CA SER A 142 52.14 14.09 -15.76
C SER A 142 51.46 14.67 -16.99
N ALA A 143 51.62 15.98 -17.19
CA ALA A 143 51.24 16.71 -18.38
C ALA A 143 52.45 16.82 -19.33
N VAL A 144 52.27 16.49 -20.61
CA VAL A 144 53.13 16.96 -21.72
C VAL A 144 52.26 17.24 -22.96
N PRO A 145 52.72 18.11 -23.89
CA PRO A 145 51.86 19.10 -24.53
C PRO A 145 51.39 18.76 -25.96
N ALA A 146 50.42 19.54 -26.42
CA ALA A 146 49.80 19.53 -27.74
C ALA A 146 50.70 20.14 -28.84
N THR A 147 50.49 19.69 -30.09
CA THR A 147 50.64 20.51 -31.32
C THR A 147 49.73 19.97 -32.45
N PRO A 148 49.37 20.78 -33.48
CA PRO A 148 48.17 20.59 -34.31
C PRO A 148 48.43 20.38 -35.83
N THR A 149 47.33 20.22 -36.59
CA THR A 149 47.15 20.26 -38.07
C THR A 149 47.52 18.95 -38.81
N GLY A 150 46.80 18.41 -39.81
CA GLY A 150 45.66 18.81 -40.66
C GLY A 150 45.04 17.57 -41.35
N PRO A 151 44.24 17.70 -42.43
CA PRO A 151 43.08 16.82 -42.70
C PRO A 151 43.27 15.75 -43.79
N THR A 152 42.15 15.03 -44.04
CA THR A 152 41.62 14.39 -45.27
C THR A 152 41.53 12.85 -45.39
N ILE A 153 40.29 12.40 -45.68
CA ILE A 153 39.83 11.28 -46.54
C ILE A 153 39.49 9.91 -45.90
N SER A 154 38.17 9.74 -45.71
CA SER A 154 37.28 8.62 -46.12
C SER A 154 37.63 7.15 -45.84
N THR A 155 36.83 6.47 -45.00
CA THR A 155 36.36 5.07 -45.14
C THR A 155 35.17 4.82 -44.19
N PRO A 156 34.12 4.06 -44.56
CA PRO A 156 32.87 3.93 -43.79
C PRO A 156 32.83 2.66 -42.89
N LEU A 157 32.45 2.81 -41.61
CA LEU A 157 32.06 1.71 -40.70
C LEU A 157 31.31 2.25 -39.45
N PRO A 158 30.73 1.37 -38.60
CA PRO A 158 29.32 1.10 -38.31
C PRO A 158 28.61 2.13 -37.39
N PRO A 159 27.29 2.01 -37.07
CA PRO A 159 26.57 2.98 -36.24
C PRO A 159 27.23 3.19 -34.87
N LYS A 160 27.45 4.46 -34.53
CA LYS A 160 27.96 4.95 -33.24
C LYS A 160 27.26 4.25 -32.07
N PRO A 161 27.99 3.73 -31.07
CA PRO A 161 27.39 3.37 -29.79
C PRO A 161 26.78 4.62 -29.17
N LYS A 162 25.56 4.48 -28.66
CA LYS A 162 24.81 5.54 -27.98
C LYS A 162 25.67 6.17 -26.89
N ALA A 163 25.60 7.49 -26.76
CA ALA A 163 26.31 8.24 -25.72
C ALA A 163 26.01 7.62 -24.34
N LYS A 164 27.07 7.29 -23.61
CA LYS A 164 26.98 6.76 -22.25
C LYS A 164 26.31 7.80 -21.35
N ALA A 165 25.09 7.52 -20.92
CA ALA A 165 24.49 8.26 -19.83
C ALA A 165 25.37 8.09 -18.59
N ASN A 166 25.53 9.15 -17.79
CA ASN A 166 26.26 9.08 -16.52
C ASN A 166 25.48 8.22 -15.51
N ILE A 167 25.62 6.90 -15.60
CA ILE A 167 25.07 5.94 -14.64
C ILE A 167 25.93 5.98 -13.37
N PRO A 168 25.35 6.03 -12.16
CA PRO A 168 26.12 6.02 -10.93
C PRO A 168 26.88 4.69 -10.79
N VAL A 169 28.15 4.77 -10.37
CA VAL A 169 29.00 3.60 -10.15
C VAL A 169 28.33 2.70 -9.10
N SER A 170 28.00 1.48 -9.53
CA SER A 170 27.37 0.48 -8.69
C SER A 170 28.37 -0.10 -7.67
N ALA A 171 27.85 -0.61 -6.55
CA ALA A 171 28.70 -1.23 -5.53
C ALA A 171 29.31 -2.57 -5.98
N ALA A 172 28.77 -3.19 -7.04
CA ALA A 172 29.23 -4.47 -7.59
C ALA A 172 29.51 -4.29 -9.09
N PRO A 173 30.77 -4.05 -9.49
CA PRO A 173 31.11 -3.85 -10.90
C PRO A 173 30.87 -5.12 -11.72
N ALA A 174 30.79 -4.95 -13.05
CA ALA A 174 30.56 -6.04 -13.99
C ALA A 174 31.51 -7.24 -13.74
N GLY A 175 30.96 -8.45 -13.76
CA GLY A 175 31.69 -9.70 -13.52
C GLY A 175 31.76 -10.14 -12.05
N THR A 176 31.18 -9.39 -11.11
CA THR A 176 31.13 -9.79 -9.70
C THR A 176 30.20 -11.00 -9.50
N ILE A 177 30.70 -12.12 -8.97
CA ILE A 177 29.88 -13.30 -8.62
C ILE A 177 29.11 -13.00 -7.33
N LEU A 178 27.78 -13.01 -7.39
CA LEU A 178 26.92 -12.72 -6.26
C LEU A 178 26.67 -13.99 -5.43
N LYS A 179 27.53 -14.17 -4.42
CA LYS A 179 27.57 -15.38 -3.59
C LYS A 179 26.26 -15.65 -2.85
N GLY A 180 25.78 -16.89 -2.89
CA GLY A 180 24.68 -17.36 -2.05
C GLY A 180 23.28 -16.96 -2.53
N LEU A 181 23.14 -16.57 -3.80
CA LEU A 181 21.84 -16.33 -4.43
C LEU A 181 21.29 -17.59 -5.10
N ASN A 182 22.16 -18.44 -5.64
CA ASN A 182 21.72 -19.67 -6.27
C ASN A 182 21.36 -20.74 -5.22
N TYR A 183 20.10 -21.16 -5.22
CA TYR A 183 19.58 -22.25 -4.39
C TYR A 183 19.39 -23.56 -5.16
N LEU A 184 19.69 -23.58 -6.47
CA LEU A 184 19.57 -24.76 -7.32
C LEU A 184 20.86 -25.59 -7.28
N LYS A 185 20.72 -26.90 -7.11
CA LYS A 185 21.86 -27.83 -7.16
C LYS A 185 22.41 -27.91 -8.59
N GLY A 186 23.72 -27.78 -8.74
CA GLY A 186 24.41 -27.91 -10.04
C GLY A 186 24.32 -26.68 -10.95
N ARG A 187 23.94 -25.52 -10.42
CA ARG A 187 24.05 -24.22 -11.09
C ARG A 187 25.07 -23.35 -10.33
N ASP A 188 25.68 -22.40 -11.03
CA ASP A 188 26.58 -21.42 -10.43
C ASP A 188 25.80 -20.19 -9.93
N ASP A 189 26.41 -19.44 -9.01
CA ASP A 189 25.87 -18.15 -8.57
C ASP A 189 25.82 -17.14 -9.73
N PRO A 190 24.78 -16.30 -9.83
CA PRO A 190 24.66 -15.34 -10.91
C PRO A 190 25.79 -14.30 -10.87
N THR A 191 26.33 -13.97 -12.04
CA THR A 191 27.34 -12.93 -12.23
C THR A 191 26.67 -11.58 -12.55
N ALA A 192 27.20 -10.51 -11.96
CA ALA A 192 26.74 -9.15 -12.24
C ALA A 192 27.07 -8.76 -13.69
N LEU A 193 26.09 -8.23 -14.41
CA LEU A 193 26.21 -7.73 -15.78
C LEU A 193 26.75 -6.28 -15.77
N ALA A 194 26.91 -5.69 -16.95
CA ALA A 194 27.28 -4.28 -17.05
C ALA A 194 26.13 -3.37 -16.56
N GLU A 195 26.48 -2.22 -15.99
CA GLU A 195 25.51 -1.26 -15.42
C GLU A 195 24.47 -0.75 -16.45
N GLU A 196 24.86 -0.69 -17.72
CA GLU A 196 24.02 -0.29 -18.86
C GLU A 196 22.99 -1.36 -19.27
N GLU A 197 23.26 -2.63 -18.95
CA GLU A 197 22.37 -3.76 -19.26
C GLU A 197 21.24 -3.90 -18.24
N TYR A 198 21.41 -3.30 -17.06
CA TYR A 198 20.36 -3.24 -16.06
C TYR A 198 19.32 -2.17 -16.41
N PRO A 199 18.03 -2.45 -16.16
CA PRO A 199 16.98 -1.50 -16.46
C PRO A 199 17.08 -0.24 -15.58
N GLU A 200 16.77 0.92 -16.16
CA GLU A 200 16.96 2.24 -15.50
C GLU A 200 16.22 2.38 -14.16
N TRP A 201 15.08 1.72 -14.01
CA TRP A 201 14.29 1.78 -12.77
C TRP A 201 15.07 1.24 -11.56
N LEU A 202 16.05 0.34 -11.76
CA LEU A 202 16.87 -0.22 -10.68
C LEU A 202 17.60 0.89 -9.93
N TRP A 203 18.10 1.88 -10.66
CA TRP A 203 18.85 3.01 -10.11
C TRP A 203 17.95 4.01 -9.36
N LYS A 204 16.63 3.97 -9.60
CA LYS A 204 15.62 4.79 -8.92
C LYS A 204 14.99 4.08 -7.71
N CYS A 205 15.25 2.79 -7.50
CA CYS A 205 14.67 2.04 -6.37
C CYS A 205 14.99 2.63 -5.00
N LEU A 206 16.20 3.17 -4.81
CA LEU A 206 16.64 3.73 -3.51
C LEU A 206 16.05 5.11 -3.22
N GLU A 207 15.40 5.75 -4.18
CA GLU A 207 14.74 7.05 -3.97
C GLU A 207 13.55 6.94 -3.00
N VAL A 208 12.98 5.74 -2.81
CA VAL A 208 11.94 5.49 -1.81
C VAL A 208 12.44 5.69 -0.37
N ASP A 209 13.71 5.34 -0.10
CA ASP A 209 14.35 5.52 1.21
C ASP A 209 14.73 6.97 1.44
N LYS A 210 15.14 7.65 0.37
CA LYS A 210 15.34 9.09 0.40
C LYS A 210 14.04 9.81 0.67
N LYS A 211 12.90 9.44 0.08
CA LYS A 211 11.62 10.16 0.29
C LYS A 211 11.14 10.21 1.75
N GLY A 212 11.58 9.27 2.60
CA GLY A 212 11.36 9.32 4.06
C GLY A 212 12.30 10.27 4.83
N LYS A 213 13.39 10.71 4.20
CA LYS A 213 14.39 11.67 4.70
C LYS A 213 14.53 12.94 3.84
N ALA A 214 13.88 12.98 2.70
CA ALA A 214 13.94 14.02 1.68
C ALA A 214 12.66 14.88 1.77
N GLY A 215 12.40 15.40 2.97
CA GLY A 215 12.24 16.85 2.99
C GLY A 215 13.56 17.40 2.45
N ASP A 216 13.50 18.29 1.49
CA ASP A 216 14.63 18.96 0.84
C ASP A 216 15.91 18.92 1.71
N GLU A 217 17.06 18.51 1.17
CA GLU A 217 18.31 18.39 1.95
C GLU A 217 18.70 19.72 2.62
N LEU A 218 18.07 20.82 2.21
CA LEU A 218 18.16 22.15 2.80
C LEU A 218 17.25 22.38 4.03
N GLU A 219 16.26 21.52 4.27
CA GLU A 219 15.29 21.51 5.39
C GLU A 219 15.61 20.40 6.42
N GLY A 220 16.81 19.83 6.36
CA GLY A 220 17.28 18.79 7.27
C GLY A 220 17.58 19.28 8.70
N ASP A 221 16.77 18.77 9.64
CA ASP A 221 17.03 18.55 11.08
C ASP A 221 16.79 19.72 12.05
N GLU A 222 15.63 20.37 11.94
CA GLU A 222 15.08 21.21 13.01
C GLU A 222 14.78 20.40 14.29
N PHE A 223 14.61 19.08 14.13
CA PHE A 223 14.38 18.11 15.19
C PHE A 223 15.64 17.35 15.63
N SER A 224 16.82 17.94 15.41
CA SER A 224 18.08 17.36 15.85
C SER A 224 18.20 17.36 17.38
N LYS A 225 18.78 16.30 17.96
CA LYS A 225 18.99 16.21 19.41
C LYS A 225 19.94 17.29 19.96
N SER A 226 20.82 17.86 19.13
CA SER A 226 21.78 18.90 19.56
C SER A 226 21.17 20.31 19.57
N LYS A 227 21.36 21.05 20.66
CA LYS A 227 20.86 22.44 20.81
C LYS A 227 21.49 23.41 19.79
N LYS A 228 22.75 23.16 19.39
CA LYS A 228 23.49 24.02 18.46
C LYS A 228 22.98 23.88 17.02
N THR A 229 22.65 22.66 16.60
CA THR A 229 22.10 22.39 15.25
C THR A 229 20.73 23.02 15.10
N ARG A 230 19.83 22.85 16.08
CA ARG A 230 18.51 23.52 16.08
C ARG A 230 18.59 25.04 15.92
N ARG A 231 19.51 25.69 16.65
CA ARG A 231 19.71 27.16 16.55
C ARG A 231 20.21 27.59 15.17
N LEU A 232 21.10 26.81 14.55
CA LEU A 232 21.64 27.12 13.23
C LEU A 232 20.59 26.89 12.14
N VAL A 233 19.81 25.80 12.23
CA VAL A 233 18.69 25.50 11.32
C VAL A 233 17.63 26.60 11.44
N ALA A 234 17.18 26.94 12.65
CA ALA A 234 16.22 28.02 12.87
C ALA A 234 16.74 29.39 12.37
N LYS A 235 18.05 29.68 12.53
CA LYS A 235 18.66 30.91 11.99
C LYS A 235 18.70 30.89 10.45
N ARG A 236 18.94 29.73 9.84
CA ARG A 236 18.92 29.54 8.38
C ARG A 236 17.51 29.69 7.83
N GLN A 237 16.50 29.07 8.45
CA GLN A 237 15.09 29.18 8.09
C GLN A 237 14.61 30.63 8.15
N ARG A 238 14.81 31.32 9.28
CA ARG A 238 14.47 32.76 9.41
C ARG A 238 15.14 33.62 8.34
N LYS A 239 16.38 33.30 7.95
CA LYS A 239 17.09 34.04 6.90
C LYS A 239 16.51 33.75 5.51
N LEU A 240 16.11 32.52 5.23
CA LEU A 240 15.45 32.13 3.98
C LEU A 240 14.05 32.75 3.89
N GLU A 241 13.26 32.66 4.95
CA GLU A 241 11.95 33.32 5.07
C GLU A 241 12.08 34.84 4.89
N ALA A 242 13.01 35.50 5.60
CA ALA A 242 13.24 36.93 5.41
C ALA A 242 13.68 37.28 3.98
N ARG A 243 14.43 36.40 3.31
CA ARG A 243 14.81 36.58 1.90
C ARG A 243 13.61 36.43 0.96
N LEU A 244 12.74 35.44 1.18
CA LEU A 244 11.52 35.23 0.39
C LEU A 244 10.51 36.37 0.59
N ILE A 245 10.36 36.84 1.83
CA ILE A 245 9.53 38.01 2.14
C ILE A 245 10.13 39.27 1.48
N ALA A 246 11.47 39.40 1.48
CA ALA A 246 12.15 40.53 0.84
C ALA A 246 12.14 40.47 -0.69
N SER A 247 12.06 39.29 -1.32
CA SER A 247 11.90 39.18 -2.78
C SER A 247 10.50 39.55 -3.24
N GLY A 248 9.54 39.72 -2.32
CA GLY A 248 8.15 40.10 -2.63
C GLY A 248 7.31 38.93 -3.17
N ASP A 249 7.87 37.73 -3.24
CA ASP A 249 7.18 36.51 -3.69
C ASP A 249 6.31 35.95 -2.56
N THR A 250 5.21 36.65 -2.24
CA THR A 250 4.28 36.24 -1.18
C THR A 250 3.61 34.90 -1.44
N GLU A 251 3.61 34.42 -2.68
CA GLU A 251 3.02 33.14 -3.09
C GLU A 251 3.78 31.92 -2.55
N ALA A 252 5.11 32.01 -2.44
CA ALA A 252 5.95 30.91 -1.94
C ALA A 252 5.77 30.66 -0.43
N LEU A 253 5.24 31.65 0.30
CA LEU A 253 4.98 31.56 1.74
C LEU A 253 3.59 30.98 2.06
N ILE A 254 2.71 30.86 1.06
CA ILE A 254 1.38 30.28 1.24
C ILE A 254 1.54 28.79 1.52
N PRO A 255 0.96 28.25 2.62
CA PRO A 255 1.04 26.83 2.93
C PRO A 255 0.57 25.98 1.76
N LYS A 256 1.42 25.04 1.31
CA LYS A 256 1.07 24.15 0.21
C LYS A 256 -0.04 23.20 0.66
N VAL A 257 -1.26 23.42 0.16
CA VAL A 257 -2.39 22.51 0.39
C VAL A 257 -2.01 21.12 -0.15
N PRO A 258 -2.10 20.05 0.67
CA PRO A 258 -1.74 18.70 0.23
C PRO A 258 -2.70 18.21 -0.85
N LEU A 259 -2.21 17.36 -1.75
CA LEU A 259 -2.93 16.94 -2.97
C LEU A 259 -4.35 16.42 -2.69
N GLN A 260 -4.53 15.67 -1.61
CA GLN A 260 -5.84 15.10 -1.27
C GLN A 260 -6.86 16.07 -0.69
N GLN A 261 -6.45 17.29 -0.32
CA GLN A 261 -7.33 18.36 0.16
C GLN A 261 -7.63 19.40 -0.93
N GLN A 262 -7.02 19.26 -2.11
CA GLN A 262 -7.26 20.15 -3.24
C GLN A 262 -8.58 19.76 -3.93
N THR A 263 -9.34 20.78 -4.36
CA THR A 263 -10.56 20.62 -5.17
C THR A 263 -10.32 20.93 -6.65
N ILE A 264 -9.04 20.99 -7.07
CA ILE A 264 -8.66 21.26 -8.45
C ILE A 264 -8.87 19.97 -9.25
N ASP A 265 -9.45 20.10 -10.44
CA ASP A 265 -9.70 18.96 -11.32
C ASP A 265 -8.40 18.26 -11.70
N LEU A 266 -8.44 16.92 -11.69
CA LEU A 266 -7.33 16.13 -12.23
C LEU A 266 -7.29 16.27 -13.76
N PRO A 267 -6.09 16.22 -14.37
CA PRO A 267 -5.97 16.30 -15.81
C PRO A 267 -6.81 15.21 -16.50
N SER A 268 -7.65 15.63 -17.43
CA SER A 268 -8.48 14.76 -18.27
C SER A 268 -7.89 14.69 -19.68
N ASN A 269 -8.01 13.54 -20.33
CA ASN A 269 -7.50 13.34 -21.70
C ASN A 269 -8.55 13.77 -22.73
N GLU A 270 -8.87 15.06 -22.78
CA GLU A 270 -9.89 15.59 -23.70
C GLU A 270 -9.41 15.56 -25.17
N GLN A 271 -8.10 15.70 -25.39
CA GLN A 271 -7.50 15.70 -26.72
C GLN A 271 -7.28 14.28 -27.28
N GLY A 272 -7.64 13.24 -26.53
CA GLY A 272 -7.51 11.84 -26.96
C GLY A 272 -6.06 11.38 -27.20
N SER A 273 -5.07 12.10 -26.66
CA SER A 273 -3.65 11.81 -26.83
C SER A 273 -3.18 10.70 -25.88
N VAL A 274 -2.17 9.93 -26.29
CA VAL A 274 -1.60 8.89 -25.43
C VAL A 274 -0.85 9.53 -24.25
N GLU A 275 -0.12 10.61 -24.48
CA GLU A 275 0.61 11.36 -23.45
C GLU A 275 -0.34 11.92 -22.38
N GLY A 276 -1.43 12.57 -22.81
CA GLY A 276 -2.48 13.04 -21.90
C GLY A 276 -3.14 11.91 -21.11
N ALA A 277 -3.30 10.72 -21.70
CA ALA A 277 -3.79 9.55 -20.97
C ALA A 277 -2.80 9.08 -19.88
N LEU A 278 -1.50 9.00 -20.20
CA LEU A 278 -0.46 8.58 -19.27
C LEU A 278 -0.29 9.56 -18.10
N ASP A 279 -0.36 10.86 -18.38
CA ASP A 279 -0.31 11.91 -17.36
C ASP A 279 -1.53 11.85 -16.44
N ALA A 280 -2.72 11.67 -17.03
CA ALA A 280 -3.96 11.56 -16.28
C ALA A 280 -3.97 10.32 -15.37
N VAL A 281 -3.41 9.19 -15.80
CA VAL A 281 -3.23 8.00 -14.95
C VAL A 281 -2.22 8.27 -13.85
N SER A 282 -1.07 8.86 -14.17
CA SER A 282 -0.02 9.17 -13.20
C SER A 282 -0.51 10.09 -12.08
N LYS A 283 -1.32 11.12 -12.39
CA LYS A 283 -1.90 12.02 -11.38
C LYS A 283 -2.97 11.36 -10.51
N ARG A 284 -3.78 10.46 -11.07
CA ARG A 284 -4.72 9.64 -10.28
C ARG A 284 -4.00 8.70 -9.31
N ASP A 285 -2.88 8.12 -9.76
CA ASP A 285 -2.04 7.27 -8.93
C ASP A 285 -1.35 8.07 -7.81
N GLU A 286 -0.87 9.27 -8.09
CA GLU A 286 -0.33 10.20 -7.08
C GLU A 286 -1.38 10.50 -5.99
N LEU A 287 -2.61 10.84 -6.36
CA LEU A 287 -3.71 11.08 -5.42
C LEU A 287 -4.03 9.83 -4.59
N THR A 288 -4.11 8.66 -5.23
CA THR A 288 -4.39 7.39 -4.54
C THR A 288 -3.29 7.05 -3.52
N LYS A 289 -2.03 7.30 -3.86
CA LYS A 289 -0.88 7.14 -2.95
C LYS A 289 -0.97 8.12 -1.77
N ALA A 290 -1.30 9.39 -2.02
CA ALA A 290 -1.47 10.40 -0.98
C ALA A 290 -2.61 10.05 0.00
N MET A 291 -3.76 9.62 -0.51
CA MET A 291 -4.89 9.12 0.29
C MET A 291 -4.52 7.87 1.10
N ARG A 292 -3.68 6.99 0.55
CA ARG A 292 -3.18 5.81 1.27
C ARG A 292 -2.25 6.20 2.41
N SER A 293 -1.37 7.18 2.23
CA SER A 293 -0.51 7.66 3.33
C SER A 293 -1.32 8.26 4.48
N GLU A 294 -2.33 9.08 4.19
CA GLU A 294 -3.19 9.68 5.22
C GLU A 294 -3.98 8.61 5.98
N ARG A 295 -4.59 7.65 5.27
CA ARG A 295 -5.27 6.52 5.92
C ARG A 295 -4.33 5.72 6.82
N ARG A 296 -3.08 5.48 6.39
CA ARG A 296 -2.08 4.79 7.20
C ARG A 296 -1.70 5.59 8.45
N ALA A 297 -1.55 6.90 8.34
CA ALA A 297 -1.29 7.77 9.48
C ALA A 297 -2.45 7.74 10.48
N LYS A 298 -3.69 7.88 9.98
CA LYS A 298 -4.90 7.80 10.81
C LYS A 298 -5.03 6.45 11.51
N ILE A 299 -4.78 5.34 10.83
CA ILE A 299 -4.80 4.00 11.44
C ILE A 299 -3.76 3.92 12.58
N LYS A 300 -2.55 4.45 12.37
CA LYS A 300 -1.51 4.45 13.40
C LYS A 300 -1.92 5.31 14.60
N GLU A 301 -2.46 6.50 14.37
CA GLU A 301 -2.96 7.38 15.42
C GLU A 301 -4.10 6.72 16.21
N THR A 302 -5.10 6.14 15.53
CA THR A 302 -6.20 5.45 16.20
C THR A 302 -5.72 4.25 17.00
N ASN A 303 -4.76 3.48 16.47
CA ASN A 303 -4.18 2.34 17.18
C ASN A 303 -3.37 2.80 18.40
N PHE A 304 -2.64 3.91 18.27
CA PHE A 304 -1.88 4.50 19.35
C PHE A 304 -2.81 4.98 20.48
N LEU A 305 -3.83 5.78 20.15
CA LEU A 305 -4.82 6.26 21.12
C LEU A 305 -5.63 5.13 21.76
N LYS A 306 -6.01 4.11 20.98
CA LYS A 306 -6.69 2.91 21.51
C LYS A 306 -5.81 2.10 22.44
N GLY A 307 -4.49 2.07 22.22
CA GLY A 307 -3.54 1.39 23.11
C GLY A 307 -3.19 2.18 24.37
N MET A 308 -3.60 3.45 24.48
CA MET A 308 -3.40 4.28 25.67
C MET A 308 -4.54 4.19 26.68
N ASN A 309 -5.75 3.80 26.24
CA ASN A 309 -6.94 3.60 27.08
C ASN A 309 -7.12 2.13 27.44
#